data_AF-A0A655XTU7-F1
#
_entry.id   AF-A0A655XTU7-F1
#
_cell.length_a   1.000
_cell.length_b   1.000
_cell.length_c   1.000
_cell.angle_alpha   90.00
_cell.angle_beta   90.00
_cell.angle_gamma   90.00
#
_symmetry.space_group_name_H-M   'P 1'
#
loop_
_entity.id
_entity.type
_entity.pdbx_description
1 polymer ?
#
loop_
_entity_poly.entity_id
_entity_poly.type
_entity_poly.pdbx_seq_one_letter_code
_entity_poly.pdbx_strand_id
1 'polypeptide(L)'
;MEEGIEFDEGFQTLLKERYENPTPENVAKLQLYVANFMAERINALDPKKFYVVERSVFATELFSLAANRPDIIDALAGHVLRVPAPEFYLYLSAPPRLCLERIRERDRTGEGEGISLAYLQTLHDVHEHWFNMMHFLGRVQKVDAVDHPDVKNLAESVRGKVYTTY
;
A
#
# COMPACT_ATOMS: atom_id res chain seq x y z
N MET A 1 0.37 14.26 7.88
CA MET A 1 -0.18 13.62 9.08
C MET A 1 0.54 12.29 9.19
N GLU A 2 1.17 11.97 10.32
CA GLU A 2 1.71 10.61 10.50
C GLU A 2 0.55 9.61 10.56
N GLU A 3 0.66 8.52 9.80
CA GLU A 3 -0.40 7.52 9.70
C GLU A 3 -0.52 6.65 10.95
N GLY A 4 0.58 6.49 11.69
CA GLY A 4 0.59 5.89 13.02
C GLY A 4 0.23 4.40 13.09
N ILE A 5 -0.11 3.74 11.98
CA ILE A 5 -0.40 2.30 11.94
C ILE A 5 0.78 1.47 12.44
N GLU A 6 2.00 1.96 12.18
CA GLU A 6 3.26 1.38 12.65
C GLU A 6 3.33 1.27 14.17
N PHE A 7 2.56 2.07 14.92
CA PHE A 7 2.53 2.06 16.38
C PHE A 7 1.26 1.41 16.95
N ASP A 8 0.35 0.93 16.11
CA ASP A 8 -0.86 0.26 16.54
C ASP A 8 -0.56 -1.18 16.98
N GLU A 9 -0.88 -1.50 18.24
CA GLU A 9 -0.58 -2.81 18.83
C GLU A 9 -1.31 -3.97 18.12
N GLY A 10 -2.53 -3.72 17.64
CA GLY A 10 -3.32 -4.71 16.90
C GLY A 10 -2.68 -5.02 15.54
N PHE A 11 -2.27 -3.99 14.81
CA PHE A 11 -1.52 -4.13 13.57
C PHE A 11 -0.21 -4.89 13.79
N GLN A 12 0.60 -4.52 14.79
CA GLN A 12 1.88 -5.18 15.07
C GLN A 12 1.71 -6.67 15.40
N THR A 13 0.66 -7.00 16.16
CA THR A 13 0.32 -8.39 16.49
C THR A 13 -0.03 -9.18 15.22
N LEU A 14 -0.94 -8.67 14.39
CA LEU A 14 -1.39 -9.34 13.18
C LEU A 14 -0.29 -9.43 12.10
N LEU A 15 0.58 -8.43 12.04
CA LEU A 15 1.73 -8.40 11.14
C LEU A 15 2.68 -9.56 11.47
N LYS A 16 3.00 -9.72 12.75
CA LYS A 16 3.84 -10.80 13.26
C LYS A 16 3.20 -12.17 12.99
N GLU A 17 1.93 -12.35 13.37
CA GLU A 17 1.19 -13.61 13.15
C GLU A 17 1.16 -14.00 11.67
N ARG A 18 0.99 -13.04 10.77
CA ARG A 18 0.97 -13.28 9.34
C ARG A 18 2.32 -13.79 8.82
N TYR A 19 3.42 -13.16 9.21
CA TYR A 19 4.72 -13.49 8.63
C TYR A 19 5.38 -14.69 9.30
N GLU A 20 5.11 -14.95 10.58
CA GLU A 20 5.54 -16.17 11.26
C GLU A 20 4.71 -17.40 10.83
N ASN A 21 3.43 -17.21 10.53
CA ASN A 21 2.52 -18.29 10.14
C ASN A 21 1.52 -17.81 9.06
N PRO A 22 1.87 -17.88 7.77
CA PRO A 22 1.09 -17.30 6.67
C PRO A 22 -0.11 -18.16 6.25
N THR A 23 -0.94 -18.59 7.22
CA THR A 23 -2.21 -19.25 6.93
C THR A 23 -3.18 -18.30 6.21
N PRO A 24 -4.14 -18.83 5.43
CA PRO A 24 -5.22 -18.00 4.87
C PRO A 24 -5.91 -17.15 5.95
N GLU A 25 -6.18 -17.69 7.13
CA GLU A 25 -6.82 -16.90 8.19
C GLU A 25 -5.97 -15.69 8.61
N ASN A 26 -4.67 -15.87 8.84
CA ASN A 26 -3.77 -14.79 9.26
C ASN A 26 -3.58 -13.75 8.15
N VAL A 27 -3.61 -14.17 6.88
CA VAL A 27 -3.67 -13.25 5.73
C VAL A 27 -4.91 -12.37 5.82
N ALA A 28 -6.08 -12.99 5.97
CA ALA A 28 -7.34 -12.28 5.93
C ALA A 28 -7.45 -11.27 7.09
N LYS A 29 -7.09 -11.72 8.30
CA LYS A 29 -7.08 -10.87 9.50
C LYS A 29 -6.26 -9.61 9.31
N LEU A 30 -5.01 -9.73 8.84
CA LEU A 30 -4.16 -8.56 8.61
C LEU A 30 -4.74 -7.63 7.53
N GLN A 31 -5.16 -8.18 6.38
CA GLN A 31 -5.64 -7.35 5.26
C GLN A 31 -6.93 -6.60 5.60
N LEU A 32 -7.89 -7.28 6.24
CA LEU A 32 -9.15 -6.67 6.68
C LEU A 32 -8.91 -5.63 7.78
N TYR A 33 -8.00 -5.91 8.72
CA TYR A 33 -7.62 -4.95 9.76
C TYR A 33 -7.06 -3.67 9.16
N VAL A 34 -6.09 -3.80 8.25
CA VAL A 34 -5.43 -2.68 7.57
C VAL A 34 -6.43 -1.90 6.72
N ALA A 35 -7.31 -2.57 5.98
CA ALA A 35 -8.37 -1.93 5.19
C ALA A 35 -9.34 -1.14 6.09
N ASN A 36 -9.76 -1.73 7.21
CA ASN A 36 -10.64 -1.06 8.16
C ASN A 36 -9.97 0.17 8.76
N PHE A 37 -8.75 0.03 9.28
CA PHE A 37 -7.96 1.10 9.89
C PHE A 37 -7.80 2.30 8.95
N MET A 38 -7.35 2.05 7.71
CA MET A 38 -7.18 3.13 6.73
C MET A 38 -8.50 3.81 6.40
N ALA A 39 -9.59 3.05 6.24
CA ALA A 39 -10.86 3.64 5.87
C ALA A 39 -11.50 4.47 6.99
N GLU A 40 -11.41 4.04 8.25
CA GLU A 40 -11.84 4.88 9.39
C GLU A 40 -11.06 6.20 9.44
N ARG A 41 -9.75 6.13 9.19
CA ARG A 41 -8.89 7.33 9.16
C ARG A 41 -9.26 8.29 8.04
N ILE A 42 -9.41 7.78 6.82
CA ILE A 42 -9.77 8.61 5.66
C ILE A 42 -11.11 9.30 5.90
N ASN A 43 -12.09 8.58 6.45
CA ASN A 43 -13.41 9.15 6.75
C ASN A 43 -13.41 10.18 7.89
N ALA A 44 -12.38 10.19 8.73
CA ALA A 44 -12.18 11.21 9.76
C ALA A 44 -11.46 12.48 9.25
N LEU A 45 -10.97 12.49 8.00
CA LEU A 45 -10.28 13.65 7.43
C LEU A 45 -11.27 14.77 7.07
N ASP A 46 -10.82 16.03 7.19
CA ASP A 46 -11.58 17.18 6.71
C ASP A 46 -11.62 17.17 5.16
N PRO A 47 -12.80 17.03 4.53
CA PRO A 47 -12.94 16.88 3.08
C PRO A 47 -12.56 18.15 2.30
N LYS A 48 -12.29 19.27 2.97
CA LYS A 48 -11.88 20.54 2.33
C LYS A 48 -10.37 20.69 2.16
N LYS A 49 -9.59 19.68 2.52
CA LYS A 49 -8.12 19.69 2.47
C LYS A 49 -7.59 18.56 1.62
N PHE A 50 -6.35 18.74 1.15
CA PHE A 50 -5.59 17.70 0.47
C PHE A 50 -4.70 16.96 1.45
N TYR A 51 -4.61 15.65 1.30
CA TYR A 51 -3.78 14.78 2.11
C TYR A 51 -2.92 13.90 1.22
N VAL A 52 -1.71 13.62 1.69
CA VAL A 52 -0.89 12.52 1.21
C VAL A 52 -1.10 11.38 2.20
N VAL A 53 -1.44 10.21 1.68
CA VAL A 53 -1.65 8.98 2.47
C VAL A 53 -0.71 7.88 1.95
N GLU A 54 -0.19 7.08 2.87
CA GLU A 54 0.65 5.92 2.60
C GLU A 54 -0.25 4.71 2.34
N ARG A 55 -0.29 4.29 1.07
CA ARG A 55 -1.20 3.25 0.55
C ARG A 55 -2.67 3.67 0.62
N SER A 56 -3.41 3.31 -0.42
CA SER A 56 -4.86 3.43 -0.43
C SER A 56 -5.52 2.21 0.20
N VAL A 57 -6.80 2.31 0.59
CA VAL A 57 -7.60 1.14 0.98
C VAL A 57 -7.61 0.07 -0.12
N PHE A 58 -7.70 0.52 -1.37
CA PHE A 58 -7.63 -0.34 -2.55
C PHE A 58 -6.33 -1.16 -2.63
N ALA A 59 -5.21 -0.66 -2.13
CA ALA A 59 -3.95 -1.40 -2.17
C ALA A 59 -4.04 -2.75 -1.41
N THR A 60 -4.92 -2.88 -0.40
CA THR A 60 -5.13 -4.15 0.32
C THR A 60 -5.61 -5.29 -0.58
N GLU A 61 -6.32 -4.97 -1.67
CA GLU A 61 -6.71 -5.97 -2.69
C GLU A 61 -5.47 -6.50 -3.41
N LEU A 62 -4.51 -5.63 -3.76
CA LEU A 62 -3.26 -6.02 -4.41
C LEU A 62 -2.41 -6.92 -3.49
N PHE A 63 -2.33 -6.59 -2.19
CA PHE A 63 -1.66 -7.45 -1.21
C PHE A 63 -2.35 -8.80 -1.04
N SER A 64 -3.68 -8.84 -1.11
CA SER A 64 -4.47 -10.08 -1.02
C SER A 64 -4.29 -10.95 -2.26
N LEU A 65 -4.29 -10.35 -3.46
CA LEU A 65 -3.97 -11.05 -4.71
C LEU A 65 -2.56 -11.64 -4.68
N ALA A 66 -1.56 -10.87 -4.25
CA ALA A 66 -0.19 -11.36 -4.14
C ALA A 66 -0.05 -12.48 -3.08
N ALA A 67 -0.90 -12.47 -2.06
CA ALA A 67 -0.99 -13.54 -1.07
C ALA A 67 -1.84 -14.75 -1.53
N ASN A 68 -2.31 -14.75 -2.79
CA ASN A 68 -3.22 -15.75 -3.36
C ASN A 68 -4.53 -15.90 -2.55
N ARG A 69 -5.12 -14.77 -2.18
CA ARG A 69 -6.37 -14.68 -1.40
C ARG A 69 -7.42 -13.84 -2.12
N PRO A 70 -7.91 -14.30 -3.29
CA PRO A 70 -8.98 -13.61 -3.99
C PRO A 70 -10.33 -13.70 -3.25
N ASP A 71 -10.50 -14.69 -2.37
CA ASP A 71 -11.72 -14.97 -1.63
C ASP A 71 -12.10 -13.89 -0.60
N ILE A 72 -11.18 -12.98 -0.25
CA ILE A 72 -11.46 -11.86 0.66
C ILE A 72 -11.63 -10.52 -0.06
N ILE A 73 -11.51 -10.48 -1.39
CA ILE A 73 -11.59 -9.24 -2.17
C ILE A 73 -12.95 -8.57 -1.98
N ASP A 74 -14.05 -9.32 -1.98
CA ASP A 74 -15.40 -8.74 -1.80
C ASP A 74 -15.53 -8.02 -0.45
N ALA A 75 -14.92 -8.57 0.60
CA ALA A 75 -14.91 -7.96 1.92
C ALA A 75 -14.04 -6.68 1.94
N LEU A 76 -12.90 -6.70 1.27
CA LEU A 76 -12.02 -5.52 1.12
C LEU A 76 -12.68 -4.42 0.28
N ALA A 77 -13.39 -4.78 -0.79
CA ALA A 77 -14.13 -3.86 -1.64
C ALA A 77 -15.19 -3.08 -0.84
N GLY A 78 -15.82 -3.71 0.15
CA GLY A 78 -16.69 -3.00 1.10
C GLY A 78 -16.01 -1.84 1.83
N HIS A 79 -14.73 -1.99 2.20
CA HIS A 79 -13.93 -0.92 2.81
C HIS A 79 -13.47 0.13 1.79
N VAL A 80 -13.24 -0.26 0.53
CA VAL A 80 -12.88 0.67 -0.55
C VAL A 80 -14.05 1.58 -0.92
N LEU A 81 -15.26 1.02 -1.01
CA LEU A 81 -16.45 1.76 -1.42
C LEU A 81 -16.94 2.79 -0.39
N ARG A 82 -16.51 2.67 0.87
CA ARG A 82 -16.86 3.61 1.96
C ARG A 82 -15.90 4.79 2.12
N VAL A 83 -14.89 4.93 1.25
CA VAL A 83 -13.95 6.05 1.26
C VAL A 83 -13.92 6.76 -0.08
N PRO A 84 -13.60 8.07 -0.13
CA PRO A 84 -13.33 8.75 -1.39
C PRO A 84 -12.13 8.10 -2.11
N ALA A 85 -12.26 7.94 -3.42
CA ALA A 85 -11.16 7.48 -4.25
C ALA A 85 -10.02 8.54 -4.26
N PRO A 86 -8.75 8.12 -4.17
CA PRO A 86 -7.63 9.04 -4.36
C PRO A 86 -7.69 9.74 -5.71
N GLU A 87 -7.45 11.06 -5.70
CA GLU A 87 -7.35 11.86 -6.94
C GLU A 87 -6.16 11.42 -7.79
N PHE A 88 -5.06 11.00 -7.15
CA PHE A 88 -3.83 10.62 -7.81
C PHE A 88 -3.01 9.63 -6.98
N TYR A 89 -2.32 8.73 -7.68
CA TYR A 89 -1.46 7.72 -7.08
C TYR A 89 0.01 7.97 -7.40
N LEU A 90 0.86 7.82 -6.38
CA LEU A 90 2.30 7.71 -6.54
C LEU A 90 2.70 6.26 -6.29
N TYR A 91 3.18 5.59 -7.33
CA TYR A 91 3.67 4.22 -7.23
C TYR A 91 5.20 4.23 -7.14
N LEU A 92 5.72 3.99 -5.93
CA LEU A 92 7.14 3.85 -5.69
C LEU A 92 7.58 2.44 -6.11
N SER A 93 8.48 2.34 -7.08
CA SER A 93 8.98 1.07 -7.59
C SER A 93 10.43 0.85 -7.20
N ALA A 94 10.73 -0.34 -6.69
CA ALA A 94 12.08 -0.80 -6.43
C ALA A 94 12.17 -2.31 -6.69
N PRO A 95 13.35 -2.84 -7.06
CA PRO A 95 13.53 -4.27 -7.26
C PRO A 95 13.21 -5.08 -5.98
N PRO A 96 12.51 -6.23 -6.08
CA PRO A 96 12.17 -7.07 -4.93
C PRO A 96 13.36 -7.43 -4.03
N ARG A 97 14.54 -7.66 -4.63
CA ARG A 97 15.77 -7.95 -3.91
C ARG A 97 16.23 -6.76 -3.04
N LEU A 98 16.18 -5.54 -3.58
CA LEU A 98 16.52 -4.34 -2.83
C LEU A 98 15.51 -4.09 -1.70
N CYS A 99 14.22 -4.36 -1.94
CA CYS A 99 13.21 -4.32 -0.89
C CYS A 99 13.51 -5.30 0.24
N LEU A 100 13.92 -6.53 -0.08
CA LEU A 100 14.30 -7.53 0.92
C LEU A 100 15.53 -7.11 1.74
N GLU A 101 16.55 -6.53 1.08
CA GLU A 101 17.73 -5.98 1.73
C GLU A 101 17.33 -4.87 2.71
N ARG A 102 16.52 -3.90 2.27
CA ARG A 102 15.99 -2.81 3.13
C ARG A 102 15.13 -3.32 4.29
N ILE A 103 14.29 -4.34 4.07
CA ILE A 103 13.49 -4.95 5.14
C ILE A 103 14.39 -5.53 6.23
N ARG A 104 15.46 -6.25 5.83
CA ARG A 104 16.43 -6.83 6.75
C ARG A 104 17.25 -5.77 7.49
N GLU A 105 17.66 -4.71 6.80
CA GLU A 105 18.41 -3.59 7.42
C GLU A 105 17.58 -2.84 8.46
N ARG A 106 16.27 -2.69 8.24
CA ARG A 106 15.37 -2.08 9.22
C ARG A 106 15.16 -2.94 10.46
N ASP A 107 15.39 -4.26 10.35
CA ASP A 107 15.30 -5.25 11.43
C ASP A 107 14.02 -5.13 12.28
N ARG A 108 12.87 -4.96 11.61
CA ARG A 108 11.58 -4.89 12.29
C ARG A 108 11.17 -6.29 12.74
N THR A 109 10.86 -6.41 14.02
CA THR A 109 10.31 -7.64 14.61
C THR A 109 9.12 -8.16 13.79
N GLY A 110 9.21 -9.40 13.32
CA GLY A 110 8.14 -10.05 12.54
C GLY A 110 8.22 -9.89 11.02
N GLU A 111 8.97 -8.92 10.47
CA GLU A 111 9.14 -8.79 9.01
C GLU A 111 10.30 -9.65 8.47
N GLY A 112 11.46 -9.63 9.14
CA GLY A 112 12.75 -10.06 8.55
C GLY A 112 12.83 -11.50 8.05
N GLU A 113 12.46 -12.48 8.88
CA GLU A 113 12.55 -13.91 8.51
C GLU A 113 11.30 -14.42 7.77
N GLY A 114 10.14 -13.81 8.01
CA GLY A 114 8.86 -14.29 7.47
C GLY A 114 8.53 -13.80 6.06
N ILE A 115 9.20 -12.75 5.57
CA ILE A 115 8.99 -12.22 4.21
C ILE A 115 9.98 -12.87 3.24
N SER A 116 9.46 -13.67 2.31
CA SER A 116 10.26 -14.31 1.27
C SER A 116 10.48 -13.41 0.04
N LEU A 117 11.61 -13.60 -0.64
CA LEU A 117 11.86 -12.95 -1.94
C LEU A 117 10.79 -13.32 -2.98
N ALA A 118 10.31 -14.57 -2.96
CA ALA A 118 9.26 -15.02 -3.87
C ALA A 118 7.97 -14.23 -3.67
N TYR A 119 7.57 -13.98 -2.42
CA TYR A 119 6.40 -13.16 -2.12
C TYR A 119 6.59 -11.70 -2.57
N LEU A 120 7.77 -11.12 -2.35
CA LEU A 120 8.08 -9.77 -2.84
C LEU A 120 8.06 -9.68 -4.37
N GLN A 121 8.47 -10.74 -5.07
CA GLN A 121 8.35 -10.82 -6.53
C GLN A 121 6.88 -10.82 -6.96
N THR A 122 6.04 -11.64 -6.32
CA THR A 122 4.59 -11.66 -6.62
C THR A 122 3.94 -10.30 -6.32
N LEU A 123 4.29 -9.65 -5.21
CA LEU A 123 3.82 -8.30 -4.90
C LEU A 123 4.20 -7.31 -6.01
N HIS A 124 5.46 -7.36 -6.46
CA HIS A 124 5.94 -6.50 -7.54
C HIS A 124 5.14 -6.73 -8.82
N ASP A 125 4.98 -7.99 -9.26
CA ASP A 125 4.29 -8.32 -10.50
C ASP A 125 2.82 -7.87 -10.49
N VAL A 126 2.12 -8.05 -9.36
CA VAL A 126 0.74 -7.58 -9.17
C VAL A 126 0.66 -6.05 -9.24
N HIS A 127 1.59 -5.33 -8.61
CA HIS A 127 1.60 -3.86 -8.63
C HIS A 127 2.01 -3.30 -10.00
N GLU A 128 2.93 -3.93 -10.72
CA GLU A 128 3.27 -3.55 -12.09
C GLU A 128 2.07 -3.74 -13.04
N HIS A 129 1.33 -4.84 -12.89
CA HIS A 129 0.11 -5.06 -13.67
C HIS A 129 -0.93 -3.97 -13.39
N TRP A 130 -1.19 -3.69 -12.11
CA TRP A 130 -2.08 -2.61 -11.70
C TRP A 130 -1.63 -1.24 -12.23
N PHE A 131 -0.34 -0.93 -12.13
CA PHE A 131 0.21 0.32 -12.64
C PHE A 131 -0.03 0.47 -14.14
N ASN A 132 0.23 -0.58 -14.93
CA ASN A 132 0.01 -0.54 -16.38
C ASN A 132 -1.45 -0.28 -16.74
N MET A 133 -2.40 -0.83 -15.97
CA MET A 133 -3.83 -0.55 -16.16
C MET A 133 -4.19 0.90 -15.80
N MET A 134 -3.71 1.40 -14.66
CA MET A 134 -4.06 2.73 -14.15
C MET A 134 -3.34 3.86 -14.88
N HIS A 135 -2.14 3.59 -15.43
CA HIS A 135 -1.33 4.58 -16.11
C HIS A 135 -2.06 5.14 -17.34
N PHE A 136 -2.79 4.30 -18.05
CA PHE A 136 -3.64 4.70 -19.17
C PHE A 136 -4.71 5.74 -18.77
N LEU A 137 -5.22 5.67 -17.54
CA LEU A 137 -6.22 6.62 -17.02
C LEU A 137 -5.60 7.96 -16.60
N GLY A 138 -4.27 8.12 -16.66
CA GLY A 138 -3.57 9.35 -16.29
C GLY A 138 -3.57 9.67 -14.79
N ARG A 139 -4.01 8.72 -13.94
CA ARG A 139 -4.18 8.93 -12.48
C ARG A 139 -3.05 8.35 -11.62
N VAL A 140 -2.00 7.82 -12.24
CA VAL A 140 -0.84 7.28 -11.52
C VAL A 140 0.46 7.70 -12.18
N GLN A 141 1.46 7.99 -11.33
CA GLN A 141 2.84 8.19 -11.73
C GLN A 141 3.73 7.17 -11.02
N LYS A 142 4.51 6.41 -11.81
CA LYS A 142 5.59 5.59 -11.29
C LYS A 142 6.78 6.46 -10.94
N VAL A 143 7.39 6.19 -9.80
CA VAL A 143 8.59 6.86 -9.29
C VAL A 143 9.60 5.77 -8.98
N ASP A 144 10.79 5.89 -9.55
CA ASP A 144 11.91 5.02 -9.18
C ASP A 144 12.34 5.35 -7.75
N ALA A 145 12.31 4.35 -6.88
CA ALA A 145 12.67 4.45 -5.47
C ALA A 145 13.96 3.67 -5.14
N VAL A 146 14.72 3.25 -6.17
CA VAL A 146 16.10 2.80 -6.02
C VAL A 146 16.92 3.97 -5.47
N ASP A 147 16.90 5.09 -6.19
CA ASP A 147 17.41 6.37 -5.71
C ASP A 147 16.32 7.12 -4.94
N HIS A 148 16.71 7.91 -3.94
CA HIS A 148 15.77 8.78 -3.26
C HIS A 148 15.26 9.85 -4.25
N PRO A 149 13.96 9.90 -4.56
CA PRO A 149 13.46 10.86 -5.54
C PRO A 149 13.62 12.28 -5.01
N ASP A 150 13.92 13.22 -5.91
CA ASP A 150 13.86 14.64 -5.57
C ASP A 150 12.40 15.02 -5.30
N VAL A 151 12.10 15.18 -4.01
CA VAL A 151 10.75 15.47 -3.51
C VAL A 151 10.21 16.78 -4.07
N LYS A 152 11.06 17.78 -4.34
CA LYS A 152 10.61 19.06 -4.91
C LYS A 152 10.14 18.87 -6.35
N ASN A 153 10.97 18.23 -7.18
CA ASN A 153 10.61 17.95 -8.57
C ASN A 153 9.37 17.05 -8.66
N LEU A 154 9.25 16.06 -7.77
CA LEU A 154 8.08 15.20 -7.70
C LEU A 154 6.81 15.99 -7.33
N ALA A 155 6.90 16.87 -6.33
CA ALA A 155 5.77 17.71 -5.92
C ALA A 155 5.31 18.66 -7.03
N GLU A 156 6.23 19.24 -7.80
CA GLU A 156 5.90 20.07 -8.97
C GLU A 156 5.21 19.26 -10.07
N SER A 157 5.73 18.07 -10.38
CA SER A 157 5.11 17.13 -11.34
C SER A 157 3.69 16.74 -10.93
N VAL A 158 3.46 16.42 -9.64
CA VAL A 158 2.13 16.09 -9.13
C VAL A 158 1.21 17.30 -9.16
N ARG A 159 1.72 18.50 -8.85
CA ARG A 159 0.92 19.73 -8.88
C ARG A 159 0.29 19.94 -10.26
N GLY A 160 1.09 19.77 -11.31
CA GLY A 160 0.66 19.89 -12.71
C GLY A 160 -0.24 18.76 -13.22
N LYS A 161 -0.58 17.76 -12.39
CA LYS A 161 -1.52 16.68 -12.73
C LYS A 161 -2.79 16.72 -11.89
N VAL A 162 -2.67 17.16 -10.64
CA VAL A 162 -3.79 17.19 -9.67
C VAL A 162 -4.56 18.52 -9.72
N TYR A 163 -3.87 19.64 -9.90
CA TYR A 163 -4.46 20.98 -9.74
C TYR A 163 -4.74 21.70 -11.06
N THR A 164 -4.66 21.02 -12.20
CA THR A 164 -4.86 21.61 -13.55
C THR A 164 -6.25 21.35 -14.11
N THR A 165 -7.13 20.75 -13.31
CA THR A 165 -8.55 20.61 -13.66
C THR A 165 -9.25 21.94 -13.33
N TYR A 166 -9.66 22.62 -14.41
CA TYR A 166 -10.33 23.93 -14.52
C TYR A 166 -11.17 24.41 -13.34
#